data_AF-A0A974P4G9-F1
#
_entry.id   AF-A0A974P4G9-F1
#
_cell.length_a   1.000
_cell.length_b   1.000
_cell.length_c   1.000
_cell.angle_alpha   90.00
_cell.angle_beta   90.00
_cell.angle_gamma   90.00
#
_symmetry.space_group_name_H-M   'P 1'
#
loop_
_entity.id
_entity.type
_entity.pdbx_description
1 polymer ?
#
loop_
_entity_poly.entity_id
_entity_poly.type
_entity_poly.pdbx_seq_one_letter_code
_entity_poly.pdbx_strand_id
1 'polypeptide(L)'
;MRLAALDTRAGGELPLFSGTGADMATSRRAAAKAAHRTATKPAVKVESQDQPLLERLLFFSDAVFAIVLTILVLELRPPEAHTAAELRAGLMAMTPNFVAFAMTFVVISIFWAAQMNTLRPLRQFDWPAAFANLAFLFPICLLPFVTAMLAEARFGALAWSLYSWVLIAASVANVALVLVISRGGGRLTGGMSPARGCIAWHGRRRPASPSVQA
;
A
#
# COMPACT_ATOMS: atom_id res chain seq x y z
N MET A 1 -34.74 45.97 -15.75
CA MET A 1 -35.42 45.82 -17.06
C MET A 1 -36.43 44.68 -16.93
N ARG A 2 -37.73 45.04 -16.89
CA ARG A 2 -39.00 44.29 -17.15
C ARG A 2 -39.01 42.75 -17.11
N LEU A 3 -40.02 41.99 -16.66
CA LEU A 3 -41.41 42.15 -16.17
C LEU A 3 -41.78 40.74 -15.61
N ALA A 4 -42.37 40.61 -14.42
CA ALA A 4 -43.82 40.43 -14.20
C ALA A 4 -44.50 39.36 -15.10
N ALA A 5 -44.87 38.24 -14.49
CA ALA A 5 -46.06 37.49 -14.87
C ALA A 5 -46.71 36.94 -13.60
N LEU A 6 -47.90 37.46 -13.33
CA LEU A 6 -48.85 37.07 -12.30
C LEU A 6 -49.40 35.67 -12.60
N ASP A 7 -49.67 34.89 -11.56
CA ASP A 7 -50.94 34.16 -11.53
C ASP A 7 -51.52 34.16 -10.11
N THR A 8 -52.84 34.29 -10.07
CA THR A 8 -53.66 34.69 -8.95
C THR A 8 -54.75 33.64 -8.79
N ARG A 9 -55.09 33.31 -7.53
CA ARG A 9 -56.30 32.60 -7.03
C ARG A 9 -56.20 31.09 -6.76
N ALA A 10 -56.30 30.76 -5.48
CA ALA A 10 -57.39 29.99 -4.84
C ALA A 10 -56.92 29.77 -3.39
N GLY A 11 -57.61 30.18 -2.32
CA GLY A 11 -59.02 29.95 -2.03
C GLY A 11 -59.16 28.60 -1.34
N GLY A 12 -59.14 28.57 0.00
CA GLY A 12 -59.64 27.42 0.78
C GLY A 12 -58.75 26.95 1.93
N GLU A 13 -59.30 27.05 3.14
CA GLU A 13 -59.04 26.19 4.31
C GLU A 13 -57.71 26.39 5.08
N LEU A 14 -57.76 27.23 6.14
CA LEU A 14 -56.87 27.07 7.30
C LEU A 14 -57.51 26.07 8.26
N PRO A 15 -56.96 24.85 8.46
CA PRO A 15 -57.43 23.99 9.51
C PRO A 15 -56.96 24.53 10.87
N LEU A 16 -57.95 24.90 11.68
CA LEU A 16 -57.85 25.27 13.07
C LEU A 16 -57.13 24.14 13.85
N PHE A 17 -55.83 24.28 14.11
CA PHE A 17 -55.03 23.24 14.77
C PHE A 17 -55.25 23.29 16.29
N SER A 18 -56.36 22.70 16.73
CA SER A 18 -56.61 22.28 18.11
C SER A 18 -55.79 21.03 18.42
N GLY A 19 -54.49 21.22 18.71
CA GLY A 19 -53.56 20.15 19.07
C GLY A 19 -53.23 20.13 20.56
N THR A 20 -53.89 19.25 21.29
CA THR A 20 -53.72 18.91 22.69
C THR A 20 -52.26 18.60 23.05
N GLY A 21 -51.74 19.14 24.17
CA GLY A 21 -50.33 19.02 24.60
C GLY A 21 -49.77 17.59 24.79
N ALA A 22 -50.61 16.56 24.69
CA ALA A 22 -50.19 15.16 24.68
C ALA A 22 -49.39 14.80 23.41
N ASP A 23 -49.72 15.36 22.24
CA ASP A 23 -49.10 15.00 20.96
C ASP A 23 -47.65 15.50 20.81
N MET A 24 -47.29 16.61 21.47
CA MET A 24 -45.92 17.11 21.45
C MET A 24 -44.94 16.21 22.22
N ALA A 25 -45.39 15.56 23.30
CA ALA A 25 -44.56 14.65 24.09
C ALA A 25 -44.27 13.35 23.33
N THR A 26 -45.26 12.83 22.59
CA THR A 26 -45.14 11.65 21.74
C THR A 26 -44.29 11.92 20.51
N SER A 27 -44.44 13.09 19.89
CA SER A 27 -43.63 13.54 18.75
C SER A 27 -42.16 13.71 19.11
N ARG A 28 -41.85 14.30 20.28
CA ARG A 28 -40.47 14.39 20.80
C ARG A 28 -39.85 13.03 21.09
N ARG A 29 -40.63 12.09 21.65
CA ARG A 29 -40.15 10.71 21.91
C ARG A 29 -39.95 9.92 20.61
N ALA A 30 -40.82 10.11 19.61
CA ALA A 30 -40.68 9.48 18.30
C ALA A 30 -39.45 10.02 17.54
N ALA A 31 -39.21 11.33 17.59
CA ALA A 31 -38.03 11.96 17.01
C ALA A 31 -36.72 11.53 17.72
N ALA A 32 -36.74 11.43 19.06
CA ALA A 32 -35.59 10.91 19.82
C ALA A 32 -35.30 9.43 19.49
N LYS A 33 -36.36 8.62 19.31
CA LYS A 33 -36.23 7.20 18.91
C LYS A 33 -35.79 7.04 17.45
N ALA A 34 -36.15 7.97 16.57
CA ALA A 34 -35.68 8.01 15.18
C ALA A 34 -34.20 8.45 15.09
N ALA A 35 -33.80 9.46 15.87
CA ALA A 35 -32.42 9.93 15.97
C ALA A 35 -31.47 8.87 16.57
N HIS A 36 -31.97 8.04 17.48
CA HIS A 36 -31.20 6.91 18.02
C HIS A 36 -31.11 5.72 17.04
N ARG A 37 -32.00 5.63 16.05
CA ARG A 37 -32.00 4.59 15.01
C ARG A 37 -31.08 4.90 13.82
N THR A 38 -30.66 6.16 13.70
CA THR A 38 -29.59 6.64 12.81
C THR A 38 -28.22 6.65 13.47
N ALA A 39 -28.03 5.91 14.57
CA ALA A 39 -26.70 5.52 15.00
C ALA A 39 -26.13 4.59 13.92
N THR A 40 -25.39 5.18 12.98
CA THR A 40 -24.55 4.51 12.00
C THR A 40 -23.85 3.34 12.67
N LYS A 41 -24.27 2.12 12.30
CA LYS A 41 -23.60 0.87 12.69
C LYS A 41 -22.12 1.09 12.37
N PRO A 42 -21.20 1.00 13.34
CA PRO A 42 -19.79 1.21 13.05
C PRO A 42 -19.45 0.17 12.00
N ALA A 43 -18.95 0.62 10.85
CA ALA A 43 -18.41 -0.26 9.84
C ALA A 43 -17.26 -1.01 10.51
N VAL A 44 -17.53 -2.23 10.98
CA VAL A 44 -16.49 -3.14 11.41
C VAL A 44 -15.62 -3.32 10.18
N LYS A 45 -14.43 -2.70 10.19
CA LYS A 45 -13.39 -2.96 9.21
C LYS A 45 -13.09 -4.43 9.36
N VAL A 46 -13.65 -5.25 8.47
CA VAL A 46 -13.34 -6.68 8.40
C VAL A 46 -11.90 -6.72 7.90
N GLU A 47 -10.96 -6.64 8.84
CA GLU A 47 -9.54 -6.83 8.58
C GLU A 47 -9.42 -8.22 7.97
N SER A 48 -9.07 -8.31 6.68
CA SER A 48 -8.82 -9.59 6.06
C SER A 48 -7.68 -10.26 6.82
N GLN A 49 -7.84 -11.54 7.17
CA GLN A 49 -6.90 -12.31 8.01
C GLN A 49 -5.44 -12.23 7.54
N ASP A 50 -5.22 -11.85 6.27
CA ASP A 50 -3.93 -11.75 5.59
C ASP A 50 -3.23 -10.37 5.66
N GLN A 51 -3.90 -9.30 6.11
CA GLN A 51 -3.27 -7.97 6.25
C GLN A 51 -2.00 -7.97 7.12
N PRO A 52 -1.97 -8.61 8.32
CA PRO A 52 -0.76 -8.62 9.14
C PRO A 52 0.40 -9.38 8.49
N LEU A 53 0.13 -10.37 7.63
CA LEU A 53 1.18 -11.13 6.93
C LEU A 53 1.79 -10.30 5.79
N LEU A 54 0.96 -9.56 5.06
CA LEU A 54 1.41 -8.65 4.02
C LEU A 54 2.28 -7.54 4.61
N GLU A 55 1.85 -6.90 5.70
CA GLU A 55 2.64 -5.87 6.39
C GLU A 55 4.02 -6.40 6.81
N ARG A 56 4.08 -7.61 7.39
CA ARG A 56 5.35 -8.25 7.75
C ARG A 56 6.28 -8.46 6.55
N LEU A 57 5.74 -8.83 5.39
CA LEU A 57 6.54 -8.99 4.17
C LEU A 57 7.13 -7.65 3.68
N LEU A 58 6.33 -6.58 3.74
CA LEU A 58 6.77 -5.22 3.39
C LEU A 58 7.89 -4.75 4.34
N PHE A 59 7.67 -4.89 5.65
CA PHE A 59 8.66 -4.52 6.67
C PHE A 59 9.93 -5.35 6.58
N PHE A 60 9.82 -6.65 6.28
CA PHE A 60 11.00 -7.51 6.08
C PHE A 60 11.85 -7.02 4.91
N SER A 61 11.22 -6.67 3.78
CA SER A 61 11.93 -6.17 2.60
C SER A 61 12.64 -4.85 2.90
N ASP A 62 11.95 -3.91 3.53
CA ASP A 62 12.54 -2.63 3.93
C ASP A 62 13.72 -2.79 4.90
N ALA A 63 13.59 -3.68 5.88
CA ALA A 63 14.67 -4.02 6.81
C ALA A 63 15.90 -4.60 6.08
N VAL A 64 15.70 -5.46 5.08
CA VAL A 64 16.81 -5.99 4.27
C VAL A 64 17.50 -4.87 3.48
N PHE A 65 16.75 -3.98 2.83
CA PHE A 65 17.35 -2.84 2.13
C PHE A 65 18.15 -1.94 3.07
N ALA A 66 17.64 -1.64 4.26
CA ALA A 66 18.36 -0.88 5.26
C ALA A 66 19.68 -1.55 5.68
N ILE A 67 19.68 -2.86 5.91
CA ILE A 67 20.88 -3.62 6.26
C ILE A 67 21.88 -3.64 5.09
N VAL A 68 21.43 -3.82 3.86
CA VAL A 68 22.31 -3.84 2.69
C VAL A 68 22.97 -2.47 2.48
N LEU A 69 22.23 -1.37 2.64
CA LEU A 69 22.78 -0.01 2.54
C LEU A 69 23.81 0.28 3.63
N THR A 70 23.61 -0.20 4.86
CA THR A 70 24.61 -0.02 5.92
C THR A 70 25.84 -0.88 5.70
N ILE A 71 25.70 -2.14 5.28
CA ILE A 71 26.83 -3.01 4.92
C ILE A 71 27.64 -2.39 3.77
N LEU A 72 26.98 -1.80 2.77
CA LEU A 72 27.68 -1.14 1.66
C LEU A 72 28.65 -0.07 2.15
N VAL A 73 28.27 0.72 3.16
CA VAL A 73 29.15 1.73 3.77
C VAL A 73 30.34 1.08 4.47
N LEU A 74 30.14 -0.08 5.11
CA LEU A 74 31.21 -0.80 5.82
C LEU A 74 32.29 -1.35 4.87
N GLU A 75 31.98 -1.55 3.59
CA GLU A 75 32.96 -1.97 2.58
C GLU A 75 33.94 -0.84 2.21
N LEU A 76 33.62 0.42 2.53
CA LEU A 76 34.50 1.54 2.30
C LEU A 76 35.55 1.64 3.42
N ARG A 77 36.64 0.89 3.27
CA ARG A 77 37.70 0.81 4.28
C ARG A 77 38.61 2.04 4.25
N PRO A 78 38.90 2.69 5.39
CA PRO A 78 39.87 3.76 5.43
C PRO A 78 41.27 3.25 5.06
N PRO A 79 42.12 4.07 4.42
CA PRO A 79 43.49 3.68 4.11
C PRO A 79 44.31 3.54 5.39
N GLU A 80 45.16 2.52 5.46
CA GLU A 80 46.15 2.41 6.54
C GLU A 80 47.16 3.54 6.40
N ALA A 81 47.27 4.39 7.42
CA ALA A 81 48.15 5.54 7.44
C ALA A 81 48.72 5.77 8.84
N HIS A 82 50.01 6.08 8.91
CA HIS A 82 50.71 6.37 10.16
C HIS A 82 50.96 7.88 10.33
N THR A 83 50.85 8.66 9.25
CA THR A 83 50.98 10.12 9.27
C THR A 83 49.79 10.82 8.61
N ALA A 84 49.56 12.08 8.96
CA ALA A 84 48.49 12.89 8.35
C ALA A 84 48.70 13.10 6.83
N ALA A 85 49.95 13.12 6.38
CA ALA A 85 50.29 13.23 4.96
C ALA A 85 49.93 11.95 4.19
N GLU A 86 50.22 10.77 4.76
CA GLU A 86 49.82 9.46 4.20
C GLU A 86 48.31 9.31 4.15
N LEU A 87 47.60 9.71 5.22
CA LEU A 87 46.13 9.66 5.24
C LEU A 87 45.53 10.51 4.13
N ARG A 88 46.02 11.74 3.94
CA ARG A 88 45.55 12.63 2.87
C ARG A 88 45.83 12.05 1.48
N ALA A 89 47.01 11.47 1.28
CA ALA A 89 47.37 10.85 0.00
C ALA A 89 46.52 9.61 -0.28
N GLY A 90 46.32 8.74 0.72
CA GLY A 90 45.48 7.56 0.63
C GLY A 90 44.02 7.90 0.34
N LEU A 91 43.47 8.93 0.98
CA LEU A 91 42.09 9.36 0.76
C LEU A 91 41.89 9.88 -0.68
N MET A 92 42.86 10.63 -1.22
CA MET A 92 42.83 11.07 -2.62
C MET A 92 42.91 9.89 -3.60
N ALA A 93 43.72 8.87 -3.29
CA ALA A 93 43.82 7.66 -4.10
C ALA A 93 42.53 6.81 -4.07
N MET A 94 41.75 6.87 -2.99
CA MET A 94 40.47 6.16 -2.84
C MET A 94 39.29 6.82 -3.55
N THR A 95 39.47 7.94 -4.25
CA THR A 95 38.39 8.63 -5.00
C THR A 95 37.57 7.67 -5.89
N PRO A 96 38.17 6.74 -6.66
CA PRO A 96 37.40 5.79 -7.46
C PRO A 96 36.51 4.86 -6.62
N ASN A 97 36.96 4.49 -5.42
CA ASN A 97 36.21 3.62 -4.50
C ASN A 97 34.99 4.35 -3.94
N PHE A 98 35.14 5.64 -3.61
CA PHE A 98 34.02 6.50 -3.23
C PHE A 98 32.98 6.63 -4.36
N VAL A 99 33.43 6.77 -5.61
CA VAL A 99 32.53 6.83 -6.77
C VAL A 99 31.78 5.51 -6.95
N ALA A 100 32.47 4.37 -6.89
CA ALA A 100 31.84 3.05 -6.98
C ALA A 100 30.81 2.84 -5.86
N PHE A 101 31.17 3.21 -4.62
CA PHE A 101 30.26 3.20 -3.48
C PHE A 101 29.01 4.07 -3.74
N ALA A 102 29.18 5.33 -4.13
CA ALA A 102 28.07 6.26 -4.35
C ALA A 102 27.14 5.80 -5.48
N MET A 103 27.71 5.27 -6.57
CA MET A 103 26.95 4.70 -7.68
C MET A 103 26.11 3.50 -7.21
N THR A 104 26.71 2.55 -6.48
CA THR A 104 25.96 1.40 -5.96
C THR A 104 24.89 1.83 -4.95
N PHE A 105 25.16 2.82 -4.09
CA PHE A 105 24.17 3.35 -3.16
C PHE A 105 22.93 3.89 -3.90
N VAL A 106 23.14 4.65 -4.98
CA VAL A 106 22.05 5.14 -5.83
C VAL A 106 21.32 4.00 -6.50
N VAL A 107 22.04 3.00 -7.04
CA VAL A 107 21.45 1.82 -7.68
C VAL A 107 20.54 1.05 -6.71
N ILE A 108 20.99 0.78 -5.49
CA ILE A 108 20.18 0.10 -4.47
C ILE A 108 18.95 0.93 -4.11
N SER A 109 19.12 2.25 -3.99
CA SER A 109 18.01 3.17 -3.71
C SER A 109 16.95 3.18 -4.82
N ILE A 110 17.37 3.06 -6.09
CA ILE A 110 16.46 2.91 -7.24
C ILE A 110 15.70 1.59 -7.15
N PHE A 111 16.39 0.48 -6.85
CA PHE A 111 15.75 -0.83 -6.69
C PHE A 111 14.76 -0.85 -5.53
N TRP A 112 15.09 -0.21 -4.40
CA TRP A 112 14.17 -0.03 -3.28
C TRP A 112 12.91 0.74 -3.69
N ALA A 113 13.06 1.87 -4.40
CA ALA A 113 11.93 2.65 -4.90
C ALA A 113 11.08 1.86 -5.91
N ALA A 114 11.73 1.09 -6.80
CA ALA A 114 11.05 0.21 -7.75
C ALA A 114 10.25 -0.87 -7.02
N GLN A 115 10.83 -1.50 -6.01
CA GLN A 115 10.14 -2.51 -5.21
C GLN A 115 8.96 -1.91 -4.44
N MET A 116 9.13 -0.74 -3.82
CA MET A 116 8.01 -0.04 -3.18
C MET A 116 6.87 0.21 -4.18
N ASN A 117 7.17 0.61 -5.41
CA ASN A 117 6.15 0.80 -6.44
C ASN A 117 5.47 -0.53 -6.84
N THR A 118 6.23 -1.62 -6.93
CA THR A 118 5.73 -2.96 -7.26
C THR A 118 4.86 -3.55 -6.15
N LEU A 119 5.18 -3.28 -4.88
CA LEU A 119 4.45 -3.83 -3.73
C LEU A 119 3.25 -2.98 -3.29
N ARG A 120 3.19 -1.68 -3.66
CA ARG A 120 2.06 -0.77 -3.36
C ARG A 120 0.67 -1.32 -3.73
N PRO A 121 0.46 -2.01 -4.87
CA PRO A 121 -0.85 -2.52 -5.25
C PRO A 121 -1.30 -3.79 -4.51
N LEU A 122 -0.41 -4.43 -3.73
CA LEU A 122 -0.73 -5.66 -3.02
C LEU A 122 -1.76 -5.39 -1.92
N ARG A 123 -2.89 -6.12 -1.96
CA ARG A 123 -3.99 -6.00 -0.99
C ARG A 123 -4.20 -7.26 -0.15
N GLN A 124 -3.58 -8.38 -0.55
CA GLN A 124 -3.69 -9.68 0.08
C GLN A 124 -2.32 -10.36 0.05
N PHE A 125 -2.06 -11.25 1.01
CA PHE A 125 -0.82 -11.99 1.08
C PHE A 125 -0.86 -13.19 0.13
N ASP A 126 0.10 -13.27 -0.79
CA ASP A 126 0.25 -14.37 -1.73
C ASP A 126 1.63 -15.02 -1.56
N TRP A 127 1.66 -16.32 -1.26
CA TRP A 127 2.91 -17.09 -1.11
C TRP A 127 3.84 -17.01 -2.33
N PRO A 128 3.35 -17.14 -3.60
CA PRO A 128 4.22 -16.99 -4.77
C PRO A 128 4.87 -15.61 -4.86
N ALA A 129 4.15 -14.55 -4.49
CA ALA A 129 4.68 -13.19 -4.46
C ALA A 129 5.73 -13.03 -3.36
N ALA A 130 5.53 -13.65 -2.19
CA ALA A 130 6.51 -13.66 -1.11
C ALA A 130 7.82 -14.37 -1.52
N PHE A 131 7.74 -15.52 -2.20
CA PHE A 131 8.93 -16.20 -2.73
C PHE A 131 9.63 -15.41 -3.83
N ALA A 132 8.89 -14.81 -4.76
CA ALA A 132 9.45 -13.93 -5.79
C ALA A 132 10.14 -12.71 -5.17
N ASN A 133 9.58 -12.17 -4.08
CA ASN A 133 10.17 -11.08 -3.32
C ASN A 133 11.50 -11.50 -2.69
N LEU A 134 11.57 -12.68 -2.07
CA LEU A 134 12.81 -13.20 -1.52
C LEU A 134 13.88 -13.44 -2.60
N ALA A 135 13.47 -13.95 -3.76
CA ALA A 135 14.36 -14.13 -4.91
C ALA A 135 14.90 -12.79 -5.45
N PHE A 136 14.11 -11.71 -5.37
CA PHE A 136 14.55 -10.36 -5.69
C PHE A 136 15.52 -9.78 -4.65
N LEU A 137 15.30 -10.04 -3.36
CA LEU A 137 16.20 -9.58 -2.31
C LEU A 137 17.59 -10.25 -2.36
N PHE A 138 17.67 -11.50 -2.82
CA PHE A 138 18.92 -12.23 -2.91
C PHE A 138 20.04 -11.48 -3.67
N PRO A 139 19.90 -11.09 -4.94
CA PRO A 139 20.93 -10.36 -5.66
C PRO A 139 21.22 -8.98 -5.05
N ILE A 140 20.24 -8.34 -4.40
CA ILE A 140 20.45 -7.07 -3.69
C ILE A 140 21.43 -7.26 -2.54
N CYS A 141 21.32 -8.36 -1.78
CA CYS A 141 22.27 -8.70 -0.72
C CYS A 141 23.70 -8.96 -1.22
N LEU A 142 23.87 -9.32 -2.50
CA LEU A 142 25.20 -9.52 -3.09
C LEU A 142 25.86 -8.21 -3.55
N LEU A 143 25.10 -7.11 -3.70
CA LEU A 143 25.61 -5.84 -4.21
C LEU A 143 26.79 -5.25 -3.41
N PRO A 144 26.78 -5.25 -2.06
CA PRO A 144 27.92 -4.77 -1.29
C PRO A 144 29.20 -5.55 -1.61
N PHE A 145 29.09 -6.88 -1.69
CA PHE A 145 30.22 -7.76 -1.99
C PHE A 145 30.81 -7.49 -3.39
N VAL A 146 29.98 -7.44 -4.43
CA VAL A 146 30.49 -7.17 -5.79
C VAL A 146 31.01 -5.74 -5.95
N THR A 147 30.50 -4.79 -5.16
CA THR A 147 31.02 -3.41 -5.15
C THR A 147 32.39 -3.33 -4.49
N ALA A 148 32.60 -4.07 -3.40
CA ALA A 148 33.93 -4.20 -2.77
C ALA A 148 34.94 -4.82 -3.75
N MET A 149 34.53 -5.82 -4.53
CA MET A 149 35.38 -6.39 -5.60
C MET A 149 35.70 -5.37 -6.70
N LEU A 150 34.75 -4.49 -7.03
CA LEU A 150 34.94 -3.45 -8.05
C LEU A 150 35.93 -2.37 -7.62
N ALA A 151 35.98 -2.06 -6.33
CA ALA A 151 36.94 -1.14 -5.73
C ALA A 151 38.39 -1.68 -5.73
N GLU A 152 38.56 -2.97 -6.01
CA GLU A 152 39.85 -3.63 -5.98
C GLU A 152 40.45 -3.76 -7.41
N ALA A 153 41.53 -3.04 -7.66
CA ALA A 153 42.14 -2.94 -9.00
C ALA A 153 42.57 -4.29 -9.62
N ARG A 154 42.86 -5.31 -8.79
CA ARG A 154 43.34 -6.62 -9.25
C ARG A 154 42.30 -7.45 -10.02
N PHE A 155 41.01 -7.14 -9.87
CA PHE A 155 39.93 -7.96 -10.43
C PHE A 155 39.23 -7.35 -11.64
N GLY A 156 39.72 -6.21 -12.17
CA GLY A 156 39.09 -5.37 -13.21
C GLY A 156 37.97 -6.03 -14.02
N ALA A 157 38.31 -6.82 -15.05
CA ALA A 157 37.32 -7.39 -15.97
C ALA A 157 36.34 -8.38 -15.29
N LEU A 158 36.81 -9.17 -14.32
CA LEU A 158 35.98 -10.13 -13.61
C LEU A 158 35.01 -9.44 -12.65
N ALA A 159 35.46 -8.39 -11.94
CA ALA A 159 34.61 -7.60 -11.05
C ALA A 159 33.49 -6.89 -11.82
N TRP A 160 33.81 -6.25 -12.96
CA TRP A 160 32.80 -5.60 -13.82
C TRP A 160 31.76 -6.58 -14.38
N SER A 161 32.20 -7.77 -14.80
CA SER A 161 31.28 -8.79 -15.32
C SER A 161 30.36 -9.34 -14.23
N LEU A 162 30.90 -9.67 -13.04
CA LEU A 162 30.08 -10.11 -11.90
C LEU A 162 29.09 -9.04 -11.44
N TYR A 163 29.52 -7.78 -11.37
CA TYR A 163 28.63 -6.66 -11.04
C TYR A 163 27.47 -6.57 -12.02
N SER A 164 27.75 -6.65 -13.33
CA SER A 164 26.74 -6.64 -14.38
C SER A 164 25.78 -7.83 -14.27
N TRP A 165 26.29 -9.04 -14.01
CA TRP A 165 25.47 -10.23 -13.80
C TRP A 165 24.54 -10.10 -12.60
N VAL A 166 25.01 -9.53 -11.48
CA VAL A 166 24.17 -9.28 -10.30
C VAL A 166 23.08 -8.26 -10.61
N LEU A 167 23.38 -7.19 -11.34
CA LEU A 167 22.37 -6.22 -11.76
C LEU A 167 21.33 -6.80 -12.72
N ILE A 168 21.76 -7.65 -13.65
CA ILE A 168 20.86 -8.38 -14.55
C ILE A 168 19.97 -9.31 -13.72
N ALA A 169 20.54 -10.07 -12.80
CA ALA A 169 19.78 -10.96 -11.92
C ALA A 169 18.76 -10.20 -11.06
N ALA A 170 19.14 -9.05 -10.48
CA ALA A 170 18.23 -8.18 -9.74
C ALA A 170 17.09 -7.66 -10.63
N SER A 171 17.41 -7.25 -11.86
CA SER A 171 16.43 -6.77 -12.83
C SER A 171 15.46 -7.87 -13.25
N VAL A 172 15.97 -9.07 -13.57
CA VAL A 172 15.16 -10.23 -13.92
C VAL A 172 14.27 -10.65 -12.75
N ALA A 173 14.79 -10.66 -11.53
CA ALA A 173 14.01 -10.99 -10.34
C ALA A 173 12.91 -9.95 -10.07
N ASN A 174 13.19 -8.66 -10.27
CA ASN A 174 12.17 -7.61 -10.18
C ASN A 174 11.07 -7.80 -11.24
N VAL A 175 11.45 -8.10 -12.49
CA VAL A 175 10.47 -8.41 -13.55
C VAL A 175 9.66 -9.65 -13.21
N ALA A 176 10.29 -10.70 -12.67
CA ALA A 176 9.61 -11.90 -12.23
C ALA A 176 8.59 -11.60 -11.11
N LEU A 177 8.96 -10.75 -10.15
CA LEU A 177 8.05 -10.28 -9.11
C LEU A 177 6.84 -9.54 -9.70
N VAL A 178 7.08 -8.60 -10.62
CA VAL A 178 6.00 -7.88 -11.34
C VAL A 178 5.10 -8.87 -12.09
N LEU A 179 5.68 -9.85 -12.78
CA LEU A 179 4.92 -10.88 -13.49
C LEU A 179 4.08 -11.71 -12.53
N VAL A 180 4.64 -12.20 -11.42
CA VAL A 180 3.90 -12.99 -10.42
C VAL A 180 2.74 -12.20 -9.84
N ILE A 181 2.95 -10.93 -9.50
CA ILE A 181 1.89 -10.04 -8.99
C ILE A 181 0.82 -9.80 -10.07
N SER A 182 1.21 -9.65 -11.33
CA SER A 182 0.28 -9.44 -12.44
C SER A 182 -0.51 -10.72 -12.85
N ARG A 183 0.04 -11.91 -12.58
CA ARG A 183 -0.58 -13.21 -12.90
C ARG A 183 -1.82 -13.50 -12.06
N GLY A 184 -1.91 -12.94 -10.84
CA GLY A 184 -3.06 -13.08 -9.94
C GLY A 184 -4.33 -12.36 -10.41
N GLY A 185 -4.26 -11.62 -11.52
CA GLY A 185 -5.40 -11.04 -12.23
C GLY A 185 -5.29 -9.54 -12.33
N GLY A 186 -4.83 -9.04 -13.48
CA GLY A 186 -4.81 -7.63 -13.89
C GLY A 186 -6.19 -6.94 -13.93
N ARG A 187 -6.90 -6.91 -12.79
CA ARG A 187 -8.26 -6.38 -12.61
C ARG A 187 -8.42 -5.47 -11.39
N LEU A 188 -7.36 -5.15 -10.64
CA LEU A 188 -7.51 -4.36 -9.41
C LEU A 188 -6.41 -3.30 -9.20
N THR A 189 -6.30 -2.34 -10.13
CA THR A 189 -6.54 -0.97 -9.68
C THR A 189 -7.98 -0.95 -9.15
N GLY A 190 -8.15 -1.27 -7.86
CA GLY A 190 -9.44 -1.24 -7.19
C GLY A 190 -9.95 0.18 -7.12
N GLY A 191 -10.55 0.63 -8.21
CA GLY A 191 -11.12 1.95 -8.41
C GLY A 191 -12.33 1.84 -9.34
N MET A 192 -13.24 0.91 -9.04
CA MET A 192 -14.66 0.95 -9.38
C MET A 192 -15.29 -0.25 -8.71
N SER A 193 -15.86 -0.04 -7.53
CA SER A 193 -16.89 -0.95 -7.01
C SER A 193 -18.02 -0.96 -8.03
N PRO A 194 -18.31 -2.06 -8.75
CA PRO A 194 -19.59 -2.18 -9.39
C PRO A 194 -20.56 -2.39 -8.24
N ALA A 195 -21.41 -1.40 -8.00
CA ALA A 195 -22.59 -1.52 -7.18
C ALA A 195 -23.36 -2.79 -7.59
N ARG A 196 -23.07 -3.92 -6.96
CA ARG A 196 -23.94 -5.09 -6.98
C ARG A 196 -24.95 -4.91 -5.88
N GLY A 197 -25.83 -3.94 -6.09
CA GLY A 197 -27.18 -4.02 -5.55
C GLY A 197 -27.87 -5.17 -6.27
N CYS A 198 -27.80 -6.37 -5.67
CA CYS A 198 -28.79 -7.41 -5.88
C CYS A 198 -28.57 -8.51 -4.85
N ILE A 199 -29.05 -8.27 -3.62
CA ILE A 199 -29.51 -9.36 -2.77
C ILE A 199 -31.03 -9.21 -2.70
N ALA A 200 -31.67 -9.74 -3.74
CA ALA A 200 -33.04 -10.20 -3.66
C ALA A 200 -32.97 -11.70 -3.36
N TRP A 201 -33.23 -12.10 -2.12
CA TRP A 201 -33.69 -13.45 -1.74
C TRP A 201 -34.42 -13.32 -0.39
N HIS A 202 -35.75 -13.22 -0.37
CA HIS A 202 -36.77 -14.29 -0.39
C HIS A 202 -36.91 -15.09 0.91
N GLY A 203 -38.14 -15.07 1.45
CA GLY A 203 -38.66 -15.98 2.49
C GLY A 203 -38.95 -15.24 3.80
N ARG A 204 -40.17 -15.13 4.33
CA ARG A 204 -41.32 -16.05 4.28
C ARG A 204 -42.56 -15.24 4.71
N ARG A 205 -43.65 -15.23 3.93
CA ARG A 205 -44.96 -14.76 4.42
C ARG A 205 -45.98 -15.90 4.37
N ARG A 206 -46.82 -15.92 5.41
CA ARG A 206 -48.04 -16.72 5.71
C ARG A 206 -47.81 -17.99 6.52
N PRO A 207 -48.65 -18.22 7.55
CA PRO A 207 -50.03 -18.68 7.36
C PRO A 207 -51.12 -17.75 7.92
N ALA A 208 -52.36 -18.02 7.50
CA ALA A 208 -53.59 -17.36 7.93
C ALA A 208 -54.45 -18.28 8.84
N SER A 209 -55.09 -17.65 9.84
CA SER A 209 -56.28 -18.04 10.65
C SER A 209 -56.19 -19.28 11.58
N PRO A 210 -56.90 -19.26 12.73
CA PRO A 210 -58.35 -19.47 12.73
C PRO A 210 -59.17 -18.39 13.45
N SER A 211 -60.40 -18.24 12.97
CA SER A 211 -61.52 -17.51 13.56
C SER A 211 -61.88 -18.05 14.95
N VAL A 212 -61.94 -17.16 15.94
CA VAL A 212 -62.64 -17.41 17.21
C VAL A 212 -64.08 -16.95 17.02
N GLN A 213 -65.01 -17.91 17.11
CA GLN A 213 -66.44 -17.69 17.22
C GLN A 213 -66.76 -17.13 18.61
N ALA A 214 -67.60 -16.08 18.63
CA ALA A 214 -68.44 -15.69 19.76
C ALA A 214 -69.76 -15.17 19.18
#